data_AF-A0A838FVL8-F1
#
_entry.id   AF-A0A838FVL8-F1
#
_cell.length_a   1.000
_cell.length_b   1.000
_cell.length_c   1.000
_cell.angle_alpha   90.00
_cell.angle_beta   90.00
_cell.angle_gamma   90.00
#
_symmetry.space_group_name_H-M   'P 1'
#
loop_
_entity.id
_entity.type
_entity.pdbx_description
1 polymer ?
#
loop_
_entity_poly.entity_id
_entity_poly.type
_entity_poly.pdbx_seq_one_letter_code
_entity_poly.pdbx_strand_id
1 'polypeptide(L)'
;MSERRRRGSRKRPPRHKLAHRHEQFVEVCGEITSCIVEVETDPERIDHVWIEIRAGTEGPLRLSLTTTSLIAKRAGIDPRVQVALVTSPWSELPPAGVRAAEAFDYATIEAAERPVEFTAYEREEVEELLCDRSAAAVWVQAWGDLYARDHAGVHQIHSRRASLAVPVDLRGRDGAVQFYFRNPDVRELVLLKFAGQL
;
A
#
# COMPACT_ATOMS: atom_id res chain seq x y z
N MET A 1 -9.31 38.75 -40.77
CA MET A 1 -9.85 37.65 -39.92
C MET A 1 -8.89 36.48 -39.95
N SER A 2 -8.21 36.19 -38.84
CA SER A 2 -7.65 34.86 -38.55
C SER A 2 -7.29 34.81 -37.06
N GLU A 3 -8.14 34.13 -36.30
CA GLU A 3 -8.02 33.91 -34.86
C GLU A 3 -6.84 32.97 -34.54
N ARG A 4 -5.85 33.47 -33.81
CA ARG A 4 -4.91 32.61 -33.07
C ARG A 4 -5.57 32.16 -31.77
N ARG A 5 -6.10 30.93 -31.75
CA ARG A 5 -6.53 30.24 -30.53
C ARG A 5 -5.34 30.10 -29.58
N ARG A 6 -5.33 30.89 -28.50
CA ARG A 6 -4.44 30.68 -27.35
C ARG A 6 -4.88 29.40 -26.64
N ARG A 7 -4.06 28.34 -26.71
CA ARG A 7 -4.18 27.17 -25.83
C ARG A 7 -4.00 27.66 -24.40
N GLY A 8 -5.09 27.67 -23.63
CA GLY A 8 -5.05 27.92 -22.20
C GLY A 8 -4.16 26.90 -21.52
N SER A 9 -3.14 27.37 -20.79
CA SER A 9 -2.39 26.56 -19.85
C SER A 9 -3.38 26.01 -18.82
N ARG A 10 -3.62 24.70 -18.81
CA ARG A 10 -4.28 24.03 -17.68
C ARG A 10 -3.45 24.35 -16.43
N LYS A 11 -3.94 25.26 -15.58
CA LYS A 11 -3.37 25.50 -14.26
C LYS A 11 -3.43 24.17 -13.52
N ARG A 12 -2.27 23.58 -13.21
CA ARG A 12 -2.19 22.44 -12.28
C ARG A 12 -2.89 22.87 -10.98
N PRO A 13 -3.79 22.05 -10.43
CA PRO A 13 -4.44 22.38 -9.18
C PRO A 13 -3.38 22.57 -8.09
N PRO A 14 -3.63 23.45 -7.11
CA PRO A 14 -2.70 23.66 -6.01
C PRO A 14 -2.45 22.32 -5.31
N ARG A 15 -1.16 21.95 -5.16
CA ARG A 15 -0.76 20.83 -4.32
C ARG A 15 -1.29 21.11 -2.91
N HIS A 16 -2.25 20.34 -2.43
CA HIS A 16 -2.58 20.31 -1.01
C HIS A 16 -1.28 19.99 -0.28
N LYS A 17 -0.77 20.95 0.50
CA LYS A 17 0.39 20.73 1.35
C LYS A 17 -0.08 19.80 2.46
N LEU A 18 0.27 18.52 2.37
CA LEU A 18 0.14 17.61 3.50
C LEU A 18 0.91 18.20 4.68
N ALA A 19 0.33 18.12 5.88
CA ALA A 19 0.99 18.56 7.12
C ALA A 19 2.19 17.66 7.50
N HIS A 20 2.34 16.53 6.81
CA HIS A 20 3.31 15.49 7.07
C HIS A 20 4.54 15.59 6.18
N ARG A 21 5.69 15.10 6.67
CA ARG A 21 6.96 15.14 5.95
C ARG A 21 7.07 13.95 4.99
N HIS A 22 7.80 14.13 3.89
CA HIS A 22 8.19 13.00 3.04
C HIS A 22 8.96 11.96 3.88
N GLU A 23 8.73 10.67 3.60
CA GLU A 23 9.32 9.52 4.30
C GLU A 23 8.95 9.41 5.78
N GLN A 24 7.96 10.18 6.24
CA GLN A 24 7.33 9.95 7.53
C GLN A 24 6.54 8.64 7.47
N PHE A 25 6.73 7.76 8.46
CA PHE A 25 5.89 6.58 8.62
C PHE A 25 4.50 7.01 9.09
N VAL A 26 3.49 6.61 8.32
CA VAL A 26 2.12 7.08 8.48
C VAL A 26 1.14 5.92 8.41
N GLU A 27 -0.01 6.15 9.02
CA GLU A 27 -1.22 5.41 8.79
C GLU A 27 -2.17 6.29 7.98
N VAL A 28 -2.80 5.71 6.95
CA VAL A 28 -3.83 6.39 6.17
C VAL A 28 -5.10 5.57 6.16
N CYS A 29 -6.24 6.25 6.22
CA CYS A 29 -7.56 5.64 6.24
C CYS A 29 -8.50 6.37 5.29
N GLY A 30 -9.33 5.63 4.56
CA GLY A 30 -10.31 6.26 3.68
C GLY A 30 -11.18 5.29 2.88
N GLU A 31 -12.11 5.88 2.14
CA GLU A 31 -12.94 5.19 1.15
C GLU A 31 -12.11 4.88 -0.09
N ILE A 32 -12.19 3.65 -0.60
CA ILE A 32 -11.55 3.26 -1.85
C ILE A 32 -12.32 3.88 -3.02
N THR A 33 -11.63 4.60 -3.89
CA THR A 33 -12.23 5.23 -5.08
C THR A 33 -11.87 4.53 -6.38
N SER A 34 -10.71 3.86 -6.44
CA SER A 34 -10.29 3.06 -7.59
C SER A 34 -9.17 2.10 -7.20
N CYS A 35 -9.02 1.03 -7.97
CA CYS A 35 -7.87 0.14 -7.91
C CYS A 35 -7.40 -0.14 -9.35
N ILE A 36 -6.11 0.04 -9.62
CA ILE A 36 -5.52 -0.12 -10.95
C ILE A 36 -4.21 -0.90 -10.80
N VAL A 37 -4.03 -1.91 -11.66
CA VAL A 37 -2.73 -2.55 -11.86
C VAL A 37 -1.94 -1.72 -12.86
N GLU A 38 -0.83 -1.15 -12.40
CA GLU A 38 0.16 -0.53 -13.29
C GLU A 38 0.83 -1.64 -14.10
N VAL A 39 0.79 -1.54 -15.42
CA VAL A 39 1.55 -2.40 -16.32
C VAL A 39 2.67 -1.57 -16.89
N GLU A 40 3.88 -1.78 -16.38
CA GLU A 40 5.09 -1.15 -16.85
C GLU A 40 5.69 -1.98 -17.98
N THR A 41 6.02 -1.29 -19.07
CA THR A 41 6.59 -1.91 -20.27
C THR A 41 8.11 -2.03 -20.19
N ASP A 42 8.73 -1.26 -19.31
CA ASP A 42 10.15 -1.37 -18.97
C ASP A 42 10.39 -2.51 -17.95
N PRO A 43 11.10 -3.60 -18.34
CA PRO A 43 11.38 -4.72 -17.44
C PRO A 43 12.29 -4.36 -16.26
N GLU A 44 12.93 -3.19 -16.27
CA GLU A 44 13.79 -2.69 -15.19
C GLU A 44 13.01 -1.89 -14.13
N ARG A 45 11.68 -1.79 -14.29
CA ARG A 45 10.78 -1.11 -13.36
C ARG A 45 9.80 -2.09 -12.75
N ILE A 46 9.33 -1.74 -11.56
CA ILE A 46 8.40 -2.56 -10.78
C ILE A 46 6.99 -2.13 -11.11
N ASP A 47 6.13 -3.10 -11.38
CA ASP A 47 4.70 -2.93 -11.44
C ASP A 47 4.11 -2.76 -10.04
N HIS A 48 3.11 -1.91 -9.95
CA HIS A 48 2.42 -1.64 -8.70
C HIS A 48 0.93 -1.88 -8.85
N VAL A 49 0.31 -2.32 -7.77
CA VAL A 49 -1.12 -2.08 -7.58
C VAL A 49 -1.28 -0.71 -6.93
N TRP A 50 -2.09 0.13 -7.57
CA TRP A 50 -2.45 1.45 -7.09
C TRP A 50 -3.89 1.43 -6.58
N ILE A 51 -4.06 1.66 -5.29
CA ILE A 51 -5.37 1.86 -4.68
C ILE A 51 -5.51 3.35 -4.40
N GLU A 52 -6.44 4.03 -5.07
CA GLU A 52 -6.75 5.42 -4.77
C GLU A 52 -7.83 5.50 -3.70
N ILE A 53 -7.63 6.36 -2.72
CA ILE A 53 -8.50 6.52 -1.56
C ILE A 53 -8.88 7.97 -1.35
N ARG A 54 -10.06 8.21 -0.79
CA ARG A 54 -10.47 9.51 -0.25
C ARG A 54 -10.18 9.56 1.25
N ALA A 55 -9.05 10.16 1.62
CA ALA A 55 -8.60 10.26 3.00
C ALA A 55 -9.10 11.55 3.67
N GLY A 56 -10.41 11.65 3.88
CA GLY A 56 -11.01 12.78 4.60
C GLY A 56 -10.77 14.13 3.91
N THR A 57 -10.22 15.10 4.66
CA THR A 57 -9.96 16.48 4.20
C THR A 57 -8.67 16.63 3.39
N GLU A 58 -7.81 15.61 3.46
CA GLU A 58 -6.51 15.55 2.81
C GLU A 58 -6.63 15.25 1.32
N GLY A 59 -7.82 14.83 0.89
CA GLY A 59 -8.17 14.62 -0.50
C GLY A 59 -7.77 13.23 -1.01
N PRO A 60 -7.59 13.08 -2.34
CA PRO A 60 -7.22 11.80 -2.93
C PRO A 60 -5.77 11.46 -2.59
N LEU A 61 -5.55 10.25 -2.07
CA LEU A 61 -4.24 9.66 -1.84
C LEU A 61 -4.13 8.34 -2.58
N ARG A 62 -2.89 7.95 -2.92
CA ARG A 62 -2.62 6.67 -3.55
C ARG A 62 -1.82 5.75 -2.63
N LEU A 63 -2.30 4.52 -2.46
CA LEU A 63 -1.54 3.42 -1.88
C LEU A 63 -0.82 2.71 -3.02
N SER A 64 0.50 2.59 -2.93
CA SER A 64 1.33 1.91 -3.92
C SER A 64 1.88 0.62 -3.30
N LEU A 65 1.37 -0.52 -3.79
CA LEU A 65 1.76 -1.84 -3.34
C LEU A 65 2.59 -2.53 -4.41
N THR A 66 3.72 -3.09 -4.01
CA THR A 66 4.60 -3.86 -4.88
C THR A 66 4.20 -5.34 -4.84
N THR A 67 4.05 -5.95 -6.00
CA THR A 67 3.62 -7.36 -6.14
C THR A 67 4.77 -8.32 -6.44
N THR A 68 5.97 -7.79 -6.72
CA THR A 68 7.20 -8.57 -6.92
C THR A 68 8.47 -7.77 -6.57
N SER A 69 9.50 -8.43 -6.06
CA SER A 69 10.78 -7.78 -5.75
C SER A 69 11.77 -7.88 -6.90
N LEU A 70 11.96 -6.76 -7.60
CA LEU A 70 12.98 -6.66 -8.65
C LEU A 70 14.40 -6.81 -8.09
N ILE A 71 14.66 -6.36 -6.85
CA ILE A 71 15.97 -6.50 -6.21
C ILE A 71 16.26 -7.99 -5.94
N ALA A 72 15.30 -8.74 -5.43
CA ALA A 72 15.45 -10.19 -5.24
C ALA A 72 15.65 -10.91 -6.58
N LYS A 73 14.85 -10.56 -7.60
CA LYS A 73 14.98 -11.10 -8.96
C LYS A 73 16.40 -10.90 -9.52
N ARG A 74 16.93 -9.69 -9.44
CA ARG A 74 18.29 -9.34 -9.90
C ARG A 74 19.39 -10.10 -9.13
N ALA A 75 19.12 -10.45 -7.87
CA ALA A 75 20.02 -11.24 -7.03
C ALA A 75 19.86 -12.76 -7.23
N GLY A 76 18.96 -13.23 -8.12
CA GLY A 76 18.69 -14.66 -8.31
C GLY A 76 17.93 -15.31 -7.16
N ILE A 77 17.26 -14.52 -6.32
CA ILE A 77 16.42 -14.96 -5.20
C ILE A 77 14.97 -14.98 -5.67
N ASP A 78 14.13 -15.84 -5.06
CA ASP A 78 12.69 -15.85 -5.31
C ASP A 78 12.10 -14.44 -5.14
N PRO A 79 11.57 -13.82 -6.21
CA PRO A 79 11.07 -12.45 -6.19
C PRO A 79 9.61 -12.34 -5.76
N ARG A 80 8.94 -13.47 -5.50
CA ARG A 80 7.53 -13.51 -5.13
C ARG A 80 7.32 -12.88 -3.75
N VAL A 81 6.16 -12.24 -3.61
CA VAL A 81 5.70 -11.76 -2.31
C VAL A 81 5.12 -12.94 -1.56
N GLN A 82 5.46 -13.03 -0.28
CA GLN A 82 4.80 -13.86 0.70
C GLN A 82 3.66 -13.08 1.34
N VAL A 83 2.44 -13.60 1.22
CA VAL A 83 1.22 -12.98 1.72
C VAL A 83 0.69 -13.79 2.89
N ALA A 84 0.30 -13.10 3.97
CA ALA A 84 -0.57 -13.67 5.00
C ALA A 84 -1.81 -12.80 5.17
N LEU A 85 -2.95 -13.45 5.42
CA LEU A 85 -4.24 -12.81 5.63
C LEU A 85 -4.70 -13.05 7.07
N VAL A 86 -4.94 -11.98 7.81
CA VAL A 86 -5.41 -12.03 9.19
C VAL A 86 -6.79 -11.39 9.27
N THR A 87 -7.80 -12.21 9.54
CA THR A 87 -9.20 -11.80 9.54
C THR A 87 -9.70 -11.60 10.97
N SER A 88 -10.36 -10.48 11.24
CA SER A 88 -10.97 -10.20 12.54
C SER A 88 -12.28 -9.40 12.37
N PRO A 89 -13.19 -9.42 13.36
CA PRO A 89 -14.37 -8.55 13.33
C PRO A 89 -13.99 -7.08 13.54
N TRP A 90 -14.86 -6.17 13.11
CA TRP A 90 -14.79 -4.75 13.48
C TRP A 90 -16.15 -4.22 13.92
N SER A 91 -16.13 -3.19 14.77
CA SER A 91 -17.34 -2.50 15.26
C SER A 91 -17.41 -1.04 14.82
N GLU A 92 -16.27 -0.43 14.52
CA GLU A 92 -16.16 0.93 14.01
C GLU A 92 -15.09 1.01 12.91
N LEU A 93 -15.30 1.93 11.96
CA LEU A 93 -14.29 2.28 10.97
C LEU A 93 -13.31 3.29 11.56
N PRO A 94 -12.01 3.17 11.27
CA PRO A 94 -11.04 4.16 11.72
C PRO A 94 -11.32 5.50 11.04
N PRO A 95 -11.09 6.64 11.71
CA PRO A 95 -11.35 7.96 11.12
C PRO A 95 -10.54 8.15 9.84
N ALA A 96 -11.15 8.76 8.83
CA ALA A 96 -10.47 9.08 7.57
C ALA A 96 -9.34 10.09 7.79
N GLY A 97 -8.29 10.01 6.99
CA GLY A 97 -7.20 10.98 6.98
C GLY A 97 -5.82 10.34 7.03
N VAL A 98 -4.82 11.17 7.28
CA VAL A 98 -3.41 10.78 7.43
C VAL A 98 -2.98 11.05 8.87
N ARG A 99 -2.34 10.07 9.51
CA ARG A 99 -1.81 10.19 10.86
C ARG A 99 -0.36 9.71 10.90
N ALA A 100 0.43 10.29 11.80
CA ALA A 100 1.71 9.66 12.15
C ALA A 100 1.39 8.29 12.77
N ALA A 101 2.03 7.24 12.25
CA ALA A 101 1.86 5.91 12.81
C ALA A 101 2.83 5.70 13.97
N GLU A 102 2.37 4.93 14.96
CA GLU A 102 3.29 4.28 15.91
C GLU A 102 4.09 3.18 15.19
N ALA A 103 5.03 2.58 15.91
CA ALA A 103 5.79 1.45 15.37
C ALA A 103 4.86 0.30 14.99
N PHE A 104 5.00 -0.23 13.78
CA PHE A 104 4.28 -1.40 13.28
C PHE A 104 5.28 -2.50 12.93
N ASP A 105 5.11 -3.67 13.56
CA ASP A 105 5.97 -4.85 13.37
C ASP A 105 5.10 -6.09 13.22
N TYR A 106 5.35 -6.90 12.20
CA TYR A 106 4.57 -8.12 11.96
C TYR A 106 4.73 -9.14 13.10
N ALA A 107 5.88 -9.13 13.79
CA ALA A 107 6.15 -9.97 14.95
C ALA A 107 5.13 -9.78 16.08
N THR A 108 4.56 -8.57 16.23
CA THR A 108 3.51 -8.30 17.21
C THR A 108 2.21 -9.01 16.83
N ILE A 109 1.88 -9.07 15.54
CA ILE A 109 0.71 -9.77 15.01
C ILE A 109 0.91 -11.28 15.16
N GLU A 110 2.05 -11.83 14.75
CA GLU A 110 2.37 -13.26 14.86
C GLU A 110 2.45 -13.77 16.32
N ALA A 111 2.71 -12.87 17.27
CA ALA A 111 2.67 -13.19 18.69
C ALA A 111 1.23 -13.24 19.22
N ALA A 112 0.35 -12.36 18.74
CA ALA A 112 -1.04 -12.25 19.19
C ALA A 112 -1.98 -13.25 18.49
N GLU A 113 -1.78 -13.45 17.19
CA GLU A 113 -2.62 -14.26 16.31
C GLU A 113 -1.83 -15.52 15.92
N ARG A 114 -2.37 -16.72 16.16
CA ARG A 114 -1.66 -17.97 15.84
C ARG A 114 -2.55 -19.06 15.25
N PRO A 115 -2.12 -19.73 14.14
CA PRO A 115 -0.93 -19.42 13.31
C PRO A 115 -1.22 -18.38 12.19
N VAL A 116 -0.30 -17.42 11.99
CA VAL A 116 -0.25 -16.58 10.78
C VAL A 116 0.55 -17.31 9.71
N GLU A 117 -0.09 -17.70 8.60
CA GLU A 117 0.52 -18.48 7.54
C GLU A 117 0.87 -17.60 6.34
N PHE A 118 2.15 -17.59 5.97
CA PHE A 118 2.65 -16.88 4.80
C PHE A 118 2.76 -17.85 3.61
N THR A 119 2.08 -17.52 2.52
CA THR A 119 2.15 -18.27 1.26
C THR A 119 2.81 -17.39 0.20
N ALA A 120 3.68 -17.96 -0.63
CA ALA A 120 4.26 -17.23 -1.77
C ALA A 120 3.24 -17.19 -2.91
N TYR A 121 2.95 -15.99 -3.41
CA TYR A 121 2.02 -15.76 -4.51
C TYR A 121 2.79 -15.36 -5.77
N GLU A 122 2.31 -15.82 -6.92
CA GLU A 122 2.70 -15.23 -8.19
C GLU A 122 2.16 -13.80 -8.28
N ARG A 123 2.84 -12.99 -9.09
CA ARG A 123 2.52 -11.56 -9.24
C ARG A 123 1.03 -11.33 -9.54
N GLU A 124 0.50 -12.01 -10.55
CA GLU A 124 -0.88 -11.85 -11.02
C GLU A 124 -1.89 -12.24 -9.93
N GLU A 125 -1.57 -13.24 -9.09
CA GLU A 125 -2.42 -13.67 -7.98
C GLU A 125 -2.49 -12.60 -6.88
N VAL A 126 -1.37 -11.90 -6.59
CA VAL A 126 -1.38 -10.76 -5.66
C VAL A 126 -2.18 -9.59 -6.24
N GLU A 127 -2.02 -9.33 -7.53
CA GLU A 127 -2.77 -8.27 -8.22
C GLU A 127 -4.27 -8.51 -8.17
N GLU A 128 -4.71 -9.72 -8.50
CA GLU A 128 -6.11 -10.16 -8.41
C GLU A 128 -6.63 -10.04 -6.96
N LEU A 129 -5.88 -10.58 -5.99
CA LEU A 129 -6.25 -10.49 -4.57
C LEU A 129 -6.48 -9.04 -4.14
N LEU A 130 -5.55 -8.14 -4.44
CA LEU A 130 -5.66 -6.74 -4.05
C LEU A 130 -6.80 -6.02 -4.77
N CYS A 131 -7.05 -6.34 -6.04
CA CYS A 131 -8.17 -5.76 -6.80
C CYS A 131 -9.52 -6.24 -6.27
N ASP A 132 -9.67 -7.54 -6.01
CA ASP A 132 -10.89 -8.13 -5.47
C ASP A 132 -11.23 -7.56 -4.10
N ARG A 133 -10.23 -7.48 -3.21
CA ARG A 133 -10.43 -6.85 -1.89
C ARG A 133 -10.77 -5.38 -2.01
N SER A 134 -10.13 -4.65 -2.91
CA SER A 134 -10.42 -3.24 -3.15
C SER A 134 -11.83 -3.01 -3.71
N ALA A 135 -12.32 -3.91 -4.56
CA ALA A 135 -13.66 -3.83 -5.13
C ALA A 135 -14.76 -4.16 -4.11
N ALA A 136 -14.48 -5.08 -3.18
CA ALA A 136 -15.44 -5.52 -2.17
C ALA A 136 -15.44 -4.69 -0.88
N ALA A 137 -14.31 -4.07 -0.53
CA ALA A 137 -14.16 -3.33 0.72
C ALA A 137 -14.90 -1.99 0.69
N VAL A 138 -15.47 -1.62 1.84
CA VAL A 138 -16.09 -0.29 2.05
C VAL A 138 -15.10 0.75 2.57
N TRP A 139 -13.95 0.29 3.09
CA TRP A 139 -12.93 1.14 3.69
C TRP A 139 -11.57 0.45 3.62
N VAL A 140 -10.52 1.24 3.62
CA VAL A 140 -9.15 0.74 3.71
C VAL A 140 -8.34 1.55 4.72
N GLN A 141 -7.44 0.85 5.39
CA GLN A 141 -6.40 1.40 6.25
C GLN A 141 -5.06 0.87 5.77
N ALA A 142 -4.04 1.70 5.71
CA ALA A 142 -2.71 1.26 5.29
C ALA A 142 -1.60 1.95 6.08
N TRP A 143 -0.53 1.21 6.30
CA TRP A 143 0.70 1.67 6.95
C TRP A 143 1.85 1.65 5.94
N GLY A 144 2.68 2.68 6.00
CA GLY A 144 3.85 2.78 5.13
C GLY A 144 4.49 4.15 5.21
N ASP A 145 5.40 4.41 4.28
CA ASP A 145 6.07 5.70 4.21
C ASP A 145 5.23 6.67 3.37
N LEU A 146 5.15 7.92 3.81
CA LEU A 146 4.48 8.95 3.05
C LEU A 146 5.36 9.43 1.90
N TYR A 147 4.81 9.50 0.69
CA TYR A 147 5.46 10.17 -0.42
C TYR A 147 4.60 11.24 -1.07
N ALA A 148 5.27 12.31 -1.51
CA ALA A 148 4.65 13.42 -2.19
C ALA A 148 5.55 13.80 -3.39
N ARG A 149 5.49 13.00 -4.46
CA ARG A 149 6.21 13.27 -5.72
C ARG A 149 5.24 13.87 -6.73
N ASP A 150 4.85 13.11 -7.75
CA ASP A 150 3.85 13.54 -8.74
C ASP A 150 2.43 13.55 -8.17
N HIS A 151 2.21 12.73 -7.15
CA HIS A 151 1.00 12.65 -6.35
C HIS A 151 1.37 12.38 -4.89
N ALA A 152 0.41 12.59 -4.01
CA ALA A 152 0.51 12.26 -2.59
C ALA A 152 0.01 10.83 -2.35
N GLY A 153 0.70 10.10 -1.50
CA GLY A 153 0.37 8.71 -1.25
C GLY A 153 1.24 8.04 -0.21
N VAL A 154 1.03 6.73 -0.06
CA VAL A 154 1.82 5.84 0.79
C VAL A 154 2.52 4.82 -0.10
N HIS A 155 3.80 4.59 0.17
CA HIS A 155 4.62 3.57 -0.47
C HIS A 155 5.23 2.67 0.60
N GLN A 156 5.98 1.64 0.16
CA GLN A 156 6.64 0.69 1.07
C GLN A 156 5.64 -0.05 1.96
N ILE A 157 4.50 -0.41 1.39
CA ILE A 157 3.43 -1.18 2.05
C ILE A 157 3.81 -2.67 2.00
N HIS A 158 4.82 -3.04 2.78
CA HIS A 158 5.31 -4.40 3.01
C HIS A 158 6.26 -4.39 4.21
N SER A 159 6.66 -5.56 4.71
CA SER A 159 7.67 -5.64 5.76
C SER A 159 8.97 -4.94 5.35
N ARG A 160 9.52 -4.17 6.28
CA ARG A 160 10.77 -3.41 6.12
C ARG A 160 11.91 -4.01 6.93
N ARG A 161 11.73 -5.23 7.43
CA ARG A 161 12.79 -6.03 8.02
C ARG A 161 13.82 -6.42 6.96
N ALA A 162 15.02 -6.79 7.41
CA ALA A 162 16.05 -7.30 6.50
C ALA A 162 15.56 -8.55 5.74
N SER A 163 15.93 -8.67 4.47
CA SER A 163 15.61 -9.78 3.59
C SER A 163 16.89 -10.41 3.03
N LEU A 164 16.77 -11.51 2.27
CA LEU A 164 17.92 -12.11 1.57
C LEU A 164 18.54 -11.16 0.52
N ALA A 165 17.77 -10.19 0.03
CA ALA A 165 18.20 -9.27 -1.02
C ALA A 165 18.52 -7.85 -0.50
N VAL A 166 18.06 -7.49 0.69
CA VAL A 166 18.23 -6.15 1.29
C VAL A 166 18.65 -6.32 2.75
N PRO A 167 19.90 -5.98 3.13
CA PRO A 167 20.42 -6.25 4.48
C PRO A 167 19.96 -5.24 5.55
N VAL A 168 19.26 -4.17 5.15
CA VAL A 168 18.82 -3.12 6.07
C VAL A 168 17.58 -3.59 6.84
N ASP A 169 17.64 -3.53 8.17
CA ASP A 169 16.55 -3.90 9.07
C ASP A 169 15.88 -2.64 9.64
N LEU A 170 14.65 -2.32 9.20
CA LEU A 170 13.88 -1.17 9.70
C LEU A 170 12.71 -1.64 10.59
N ARG A 171 13.02 -1.89 11.85
CA ARG A 171 12.02 -2.27 12.87
C ARG A 171 11.03 -1.15 13.15
N GLY A 172 9.79 -1.52 13.42
CA GLY A 172 8.68 -0.63 13.67
C GLY A 172 8.18 0.13 12.44
N ARG A 173 8.65 -0.23 11.24
CA ARG A 173 8.29 0.43 9.99
C ARG A 173 7.70 -0.53 8.96
N ASP A 174 7.24 -1.71 9.40
CA ASP A 174 6.58 -2.63 8.49
C ASP A 174 5.31 -1.98 7.94
N GLY A 175 5.16 -1.96 6.61
CA GLY A 175 3.93 -1.50 5.97
C GLY A 175 2.94 -2.65 5.80
N ALA A 176 1.65 -2.36 5.78
CA ALA A 176 0.59 -3.33 5.56
C ALA A 176 -0.68 -2.64 5.04
N VAL A 177 -1.64 -3.41 4.52
CA VAL A 177 -2.96 -2.90 4.13
C VAL A 177 -4.04 -3.72 4.80
N GLN A 178 -5.09 -3.05 5.27
CA GLN A 178 -6.24 -3.67 5.90
C GLN A 178 -7.52 -3.20 5.22
N PHE A 179 -8.30 -4.16 4.78
CA PHE A 179 -9.59 -3.94 4.12
C PHE A 179 -10.72 -4.17 5.11
N TYR A 180 -11.75 -3.34 5.03
CA TYR A 180 -12.96 -3.48 5.84
C TYR A 180 -14.14 -3.80 4.94
N PHE A 181 -14.86 -4.87 5.26
CA PHE A 181 -16.02 -5.36 4.52
C PHE A 181 -17.28 -5.20 5.38
N ARG A 182 -18.42 -5.06 4.71
CA ARG A 182 -19.75 -5.10 5.36
C ARG A 182 -20.44 -6.39 5.02
N ASN A 183 -21.27 -6.88 5.95
CA ASN A 183 -22.12 -8.06 5.79
C ASN A 183 -21.34 -9.36 5.43
N PRO A 184 -20.57 -9.95 6.37
CA PRO A 184 -20.43 -9.56 7.77
C PRO A 184 -19.44 -8.41 7.98
N ASP A 185 -19.51 -7.77 9.15
CA ASP A 185 -18.56 -6.72 9.55
C ASP A 185 -17.22 -7.36 9.94
N VAL A 186 -16.42 -7.60 8.90
CA VAL A 186 -15.12 -8.26 8.97
C VAL A 186 -14.07 -7.36 8.35
N ARG A 187 -12.87 -7.39 8.92
CA ARG A 187 -11.68 -6.76 8.40
C ARG A 187 -10.62 -7.81 8.13
N GLU A 188 -9.86 -7.63 7.05
CA GLU A 188 -8.79 -8.51 6.63
C GLU A 188 -7.51 -7.69 6.52
N LEU A 189 -6.52 -8.00 7.36
CA LEU A 189 -5.19 -7.43 7.33
C LEU A 189 -4.32 -8.28 6.40
N VAL A 190 -3.76 -7.65 5.39
CA VAL A 190 -2.87 -8.24 4.41
C VAL A 190 -1.42 -7.87 4.77
N LEU A 191 -0.67 -8.90 5.14
CA LEU A 191 0.74 -8.82 5.47
C LEU A 191 1.56 -9.28 4.27
N LEU A 192 2.58 -8.50 3.90
CA LEU A 192 3.38 -8.69 2.70
C LEU A 192 4.86 -8.77 3.10
N LYS A 193 5.53 -9.89 2.86
CA LYS A 193 6.97 -10.09 3.09
C LYS A 193 7.66 -10.58 1.81
N PHE A 194 8.96 -10.38 1.73
CA PHE A 194 9.84 -10.96 0.72
C PHE A 194 10.77 -11.99 1.35
N ALA A 195 11.38 -12.83 0.50
CA ALA A 195 12.25 -13.91 0.93
C ALA A 195 13.30 -13.49 1.99
N GLY A 196 13.30 -14.17 3.13
CA GLY A 196 14.22 -13.95 4.25
C GLY A 196 13.77 -12.95 5.31
N GLN A 197 12.63 -12.29 5.15
CA GLN A 197 12.09 -11.43 6.18
C GLN A 197 11.43 -12.26 7.28
N LEU A 198 11.90 -12.07 8.52
CA LEU A 198 11.37 -12.65 9.74
C LEU A 198 10.43 -11.66 10.43
#